data_AF-A0A8T4MKK9-F1
#
_entry.id   AF-A0A8T4MKK9-F1
#
_cell.length_a   1.000
_cell.length_b   1.000
_cell.length_c   1.000
_cell.angle_alpha   90.00
_cell.angle_beta   90.00
_cell.angle_gamma   90.00
#
_symmetry.space_group_name_H-M   'P 1'
#
loop_
_entity.id
_entity.type
_entity.pdbx_description
1 polymer ?
#
loop_
_entity_poly.entity_id
_entity_poly.type
_entity_poly.pdbx_seq_one_letter_code
_entity_poly.pdbx_strand_id
1 'polypeptide(L)' 'MKFNMRDKTHDEQVERWARYVKDNPDKWKSQLKPFIDGQILMAWRFYLKLSQTPEGLEKIKRLRNLN' A
#
# COMPACT_ATOMS: atom_id res chain seq x y z
N MET A 1 11.78 -8.74 25.40
CA MET A 1 11.32 -7.65 24.52
C MET A 1 11.92 -7.91 23.13
N LYS A 2 11.15 -8.44 22.17
CA LYS A 2 11.67 -8.68 20.81
C LYS A 2 11.70 -7.36 20.07
N PHE A 3 12.87 -6.75 19.93
CA PHE A 3 13.09 -5.72 18.91
C PHE A 3 12.89 -6.40 17.57
N ASN A 4 11.79 -6.09 16.88
CA ASN A 4 11.65 -6.40 15.46
C ASN A 4 12.73 -5.55 14.76
N MET A 5 13.93 -6.11 14.56
CA MET A 5 14.89 -5.51 13.64
C MET A 5 14.17 -5.48 12.29
N ARG A 6 13.76 -4.30 11.85
CA ARG A 6 13.34 -4.13 10.46
C ARG A 6 14.53 -4.58 9.63
N ASP A 7 14.24 -5.40 8.63
CA ASP A 7 15.27 -5.92 7.73
C ASP A 7 16.11 -4.73 7.23
N LYS A 8 17.44 -4.82 7.23
CA LYS A 8 18.32 -3.65 6.93
C LYS A 8 17.95 -2.95 5.61
N THR A 9 17.44 -3.75 4.69
CA THR A 9 16.90 -3.35 3.39
C THR A 9 15.72 -2.38 3.48
N HIS A 10 14.90 -2.47 4.53
CA HIS A 10 13.77 -1.57 4.77
C HIS A 10 14.25 -0.18 5.18
N ASP A 11 15.17 -0.09 6.14
CA ASP A 11 15.67 1.20 6.62
C ASP A 11 16.48 1.91 5.53
N GLU A 12 17.29 1.17 4.76
CA GLU A 12 17.97 1.69 3.57
C GLU A 12 17.00 2.24 2.52
N GLN A 13 15.88 1.54 2.30
CA GLN A 13 14.85 1.97 1.37
C GLN A 13 14.14 3.25 1.86
N VAL A 14 13.88 3.36 3.17
CA VAL A 14 13.32 4.56 3.80
C VAL A 14 14.28 5.74 3.65
N GLU A 15 15.56 5.56 3.94
CA GLU A 15 16.57 6.61 3.77
C GLU A 15 16.69 7.06 2.31
N ARG A 16 16.73 6.12 1.37
CA ARG A 16 16.80 6.42 -0.07
C ARG A 16 15.61 7.26 -0.52
N TRP A 17 14.41 6.90 -0.07
CA TRP A 17 13.20 7.66 -0.37
C TRP A 17 13.22 9.04 0.27
N ALA A 18 13.65 9.16 1.53
CA ALA A 18 13.75 10.44 2.22
C ALA A 18 14.70 11.41 1.49
N ARG A 19 15.86 10.91 1.05
CA ARG A 19 16.82 11.70 0.24
C ARG A 19 16.21 12.12 -1.09
N TYR A 20 15.63 11.18 -1.84
CA TYR A 20 14.99 11.48 -3.12
C TYR A 20 13.89 12.55 -3.01
N VAL A 21 13.05 12.49 -1.98
CA VAL A 21 11.99 13.49 -1.72
C VAL A 21 12.59 14.86 -1.40
N LYS A 22 13.62 14.90 -0.54
CA LYS A 22 14.35 16.13 -0.18
C LYS A 22 14.97 16.80 -1.41
N ASP A 23 15.56 16.00 -2.31
CA ASP A 23 16.26 16.50 -3.49
C ASP A 23 15.30 16.87 -4.65
N ASN A 24 14.03 16.46 -4.59
CA ASN A 24 13.04 16.66 -5.65
C ASN A 24 11.69 17.23 -5.14
N PRO A 25 11.67 18.29 -4.32
CA PRO A 25 10.51 18.70 -3.50
C PRO A 25 9.20 18.91 -4.29
N ASP A 26 9.30 19.40 -5.53
CA ASP A 26 8.13 19.71 -6.37
C ASP A 26 7.75 18.59 -7.33
N LYS A 27 8.65 17.62 -7.57
CA LYS A 27 8.49 16.59 -8.62
C LYS A 27 8.16 15.21 -8.07
N TRP A 28 8.60 14.89 -6.86
CA TRP A 28 8.43 13.53 -6.31
C TRP A 28 6.97 13.10 -6.24
N LYS A 29 6.05 14.04 -5.93
CA LYS A 29 4.61 13.76 -5.80
C LYS A 29 3.99 13.35 -7.13
N SER A 30 4.28 14.07 -8.21
CA SER A 30 3.69 13.78 -9.52
C SER A 30 4.18 12.44 -10.09
N GLN A 31 5.40 12.03 -9.73
CA GLN A 31 5.94 10.72 -10.12
C GLN A 31 5.37 9.57 -9.28
N LEU A 32 5.14 9.79 -7.98
CA LEU A 32 4.62 8.76 -7.08
C LEU A 32 3.09 8.58 -7.20
N LYS A 33 2.35 9.65 -7.52
CA LYS A 33 0.88 9.62 -7.56
C LYS A 33 0.32 8.51 -8.47
N PRO A 34 0.76 8.32 -9.72
CA PRO A 34 0.25 7.26 -10.59
C PRO A 34 0.46 5.85 -10.02
N PHE A 35 1.58 5.64 -9.31
CA PHE A 35 1.86 4.38 -8.66
C PHE A 35 0.86 4.09 -7.53
N ILE A 36 0.63 5.06 -6.63
CA ILE A 36 -0.34 4.93 -5.54
C ILE A 36 -1.75 4.76 -6.09
N ASP A 37 -2.15 5.57 -7.06
CA ASP A 37 -3.46 5.47 -7.73
C ASP A 37 -3.66 4.08 -8.34
N GLY A 38 -2.62 3.52 -8.96
CA GLY A 38 -2.63 2.16 -9.50
C GLY A 38 -2.85 1.10 -8.44
N GLN A 39 -2.18 1.21 -7.27
CA GLN A 39 -2.39 0.29 -6.15
C GLN A 39 -3.82 0.35 -5.61
N ILE A 40 -4.37 1.57 -5.45
CA ILE A 40 -5.76 1.78 -5.01
C ILE A 40 -6.75 1.16 -6.02
N LEU A 41 -6.54 1.42 -7.32
CA LEU A 41 -7.38 0.88 -8.38
C LEU A 41 -7.36 -0.65 -8.39
N MET A 42 -6.19 -1.28 -8.20
CA MET A 42 -6.09 -2.73 -8.12
C MET A 42 -6.80 -3.29 -6.90
N ALA A 43 -6.67 -2.65 -5.74
CA ALA A 43 -7.39 -3.04 -4.54
C ALA A 43 -8.91 -2.97 -4.75
N TRP A 44 -9.42 -1.89 -5.36
CA TRP A 44 -10.84 -1.78 -5.69
C TRP A 44 -11.31 -2.86 -6.65
N ARG A 45 -10.55 -3.14 -7.72
CA ARG A 45 -10.87 -4.22 -8.67
C ARG A 45 -10.89 -5.58 -7.98
N PHE A 46 -9.95 -5.84 -7.08
CA PHE A 46 -9.91 -7.06 -6.29
C PHE A 46 -11.18 -7.20 -5.44
N TYR A 47 -11.52 -6.18 -4.64
CA TYR A 47 -12.71 -6.23 -3.79
C TYR A 47 -14.01 -6.33 -4.59
N LEU A 48 -14.12 -5.63 -5.72
CA LEU A 48 -15.27 -5.73 -6.61
C LEU A 48 -15.43 -7.16 -7.13
N LYS A 49 -14.35 -7.76 -7.65
CA LYS A 49 -14.39 -9.16 -8.12
C LYS A 49 -14.71 -10.13 -6.99
N LEU A 50 -14.11 -9.93 -5.81
CA LEU A 50 -14.37 -10.78 -4.65
C LEU A 50 -15.85 -10.72 -4.26
N SER A 51 -16.46 -9.52 -4.24
CA SER A 51 -17.87 -9.35 -3.89
C SER A 51 -18.85 -10.09 -4.80
N GLN A 52 -18.45 -10.39 -6.04
CA GLN A 52 -19.25 -11.11 -7.03
C GLN A 52 -19.13 -12.64 -6.90
N THR A 53 -18.19 -13.14 -6.11
CA THR A 53 -18.05 -14.58 -5.85
C THR A 53 -19.03 -15.07 -4.77
N PRO A 54 -19.42 -16.35 -4.77
CA PRO A 54 -20.12 -16.95 -3.63
C PRO A 54 -19.36 -16.69 -2.32
N GLU A 55 -20.08 -16.24 -1.29
CA GLU A 55 -19.53 -15.83 0.02
C GLU A 55 -18.56 -14.64 -0.01
N GLY A 56 -18.40 -13.99 -1.16
CA GLY A 56 -17.47 -12.90 -1.37
C GLY A 56 -17.65 -11.73 -0.41
N LEU A 57 -18.89 -11.27 -0.26
CA LEU A 57 -19.24 -10.18 0.66
C LEU A 57 -18.93 -10.53 2.12
N GLU A 58 -19.18 -11.78 2.53
CA GLU A 58 -18.90 -12.25 3.89
C GLU A 58 -17.39 -12.27 4.18
N LYS A 59 -16.59 -12.72 3.20
CA LYS A 59 -15.12 -12.64 3.29
C LYS A 59 -14.63 -11.20 3.42
N ILE A 60 -15.22 -10.26 2.68
CA ILE A 60 -14.86 -8.83 2.76
C ILE A 60 -15.16 -8.27 4.15
N LYS A 61 -16.33 -8.58 4.73
CA LYS A 61 -16.69 -8.14 6.09
C LYS A 61 -15.66 -8.59 7.12
N ARG A 62 -15.28 -9.88 7.07
CA ARG A 62 -14.24 -10.45 7.94
C ARG A 62 -12.88 -9.78 7.76
N LEU A 63 -12.44 -9.58 6.51
CA LEU A 63 -11.15 -8.95 6.22
C LEU A 63 -11.07 -7.50 6.71
N ARG A 64 -12.21 -6.79 6.74
CA ARG A 64 -12.26 -5.38 7.16
C ARG A 64 -12.59 -5.21 8.64
N ASN A 65 -12.75 -6.30 9.41
CA ASN A 65 -13.27 -6.28 10.78
C ASN A 65 -14.57 -5.47 10.90
N LEU A 66 -15.39 -5.47 9.83
CA LEU A 66 -16.71 -4.87 9.83
C LEU A 66 -17.65 -5.93 10.41
N ASN A 67 -17.68 -6.03 11.74
CA ASN A 67 -18.65 -6.85 12.46
C ASN A 67 -20.07 -6.37 12.16
#